data_AF-A0A8E6TYR7-F1
#
_entry.id   AF-A0A8E6TYR7-F1
#
_cell.length_a   1.000
_cell.length_b   1.000
_cell.length_c   1.000
_cell.angle_alpha   90.00
_cell.angle_beta   90.00
_cell.angle_gamma   90.00
#
_symmetry.space_group_name_H-M   'P 1'
#
loop_
_entity.id
_entity.type
_entity.pdbx_description
1 polymer ?
#
loop_
_entity_poly.entity_id
_entity_poly.type
_entity_poly.pdbx_seq_one_letter_code
_entity_poly.pdbx_strand_id
1 'polypeptide(L)'
;MSKIITLSYTNNFKSISDNQSQSLRIHCVSVRLNKEELELLNASRGDKRKGEWLRMASLQKLPPAIPAINLEVWQSLTTISQKLNKLIDHLDTKSSNSELTKTEIFAVKKQIKELRSCLTASAPSIR
;
A
#
# COMPACT_ATOMS: atom_id res chain seq x y z
N MET A 1 24.24 -60.24 -13.05
CA MET A 1 23.79 -60.02 -11.65
C MET A 1 23.56 -58.53 -11.45
N SER A 2 22.31 -58.07 -11.38
CA SER A 2 21.96 -56.67 -11.17
C SER A 2 21.07 -56.54 -9.93
N LYS A 3 21.59 -55.90 -8.89
CA LYS A 3 20.87 -55.63 -7.63
C LYS A 3 19.86 -54.50 -7.85
N ILE A 4 18.58 -54.80 -7.64
CA ILE A 4 17.53 -53.80 -7.53
C ILE A 4 17.54 -53.29 -6.09
N ILE A 5 17.83 -52.00 -5.89
CA ILE A 5 17.73 -51.34 -4.60
C ILE A 5 16.33 -50.76 -4.49
N THR A 6 15.48 -51.41 -3.70
CA THR A 6 14.15 -50.89 -3.37
C THR A 6 14.28 -49.88 -2.23
N LEU A 7 14.15 -48.59 -2.54
CA LEU A 7 14.06 -47.53 -1.53
C LEU A 7 12.60 -47.45 -1.05
N SER A 8 12.30 -48.08 0.09
CA SER A 8 11.02 -47.91 0.78
C SER A 8 11.07 -46.63 1.63
N TYR A 9 10.38 -45.58 1.17
CA TYR A 9 10.18 -44.37 1.95
C TYR A 9 9.04 -44.57 2.95
N THR A 10 9.36 -44.66 4.25
CA THR A 10 8.35 -44.72 5.31
C THR A 10 8.02 -43.30 5.77
N ASN A 11 6.87 -42.79 5.29
CA ASN A 11 6.30 -41.53 5.78
C ASN A 11 5.69 -41.74 7.17
N ASN A 12 6.48 -41.51 8.21
CA ASN A 12 6.03 -41.55 9.59
C ASN A 12 5.39 -40.20 9.97
N PHE A 13 4.15 -39.96 9.53
CA PHE A 13 3.40 -38.75 9.88
C PHE A 13 2.83 -38.88 11.30
N LYS A 14 3.48 -38.21 12.25
CA LYS A 14 2.93 -37.98 13.59
C LYS A 14 1.92 -36.84 13.52
N SER A 15 0.68 -37.06 13.98
CA SER A 15 -0.32 -36.00 14.05
C SER A 15 0.08 -34.96 15.10
N ILE A 16 0.22 -33.71 14.66
CA ILE A 16 0.46 -32.57 15.54
C ILE A 16 -0.91 -32.05 15.97
N SER A 17 -1.09 -31.98 17.29
CA SER A 17 -2.21 -31.47 18.07
C SER A 17 -3.16 -30.47 17.40
N ASP A 18 -4.46 -30.73 17.57
CA ASP A 18 -5.64 -30.05 17.00
C ASP A 18 -5.79 -28.53 17.24
N ASN A 19 -4.86 -27.85 17.91
CA ASN A 19 -4.99 -26.42 18.24
C ASN A 19 -3.97 -25.49 17.58
N GLN A 20 -3.06 -26.01 16.74
CA GLN A 20 -2.16 -25.18 15.89
C GLN A 20 -2.55 -25.20 14.40
N SER A 21 -3.55 -26.00 14.04
CA SER A 21 -3.96 -26.29 12.66
C SER A 21 -4.62 -25.11 11.94
N GLN A 22 -5.27 -24.19 12.67
CA GLN A 22 -6.09 -23.16 12.05
C GLN A 22 -5.29 -22.04 11.33
N SER A 23 -4.00 -21.88 11.61
CA SER A 23 -3.15 -20.84 11.00
C SER A 23 -2.26 -21.36 9.86
N LEU A 24 -2.01 -22.67 9.81
CA LEU A 24 -1.13 -23.28 8.81
C LEU A 24 -1.83 -23.45 7.46
N ARG A 25 -1.08 -23.19 6.38
CA ARG A 25 -1.58 -23.24 5.01
C ARG A 25 -1.35 -24.62 4.41
N ILE A 26 -2.19 -25.59 4.78
CA ILE A 26 -2.01 -27.01 4.42
C ILE A 26 -2.85 -27.47 3.21
N HIS A 27 -3.84 -26.68 2.77
CA HIS A 27 -4.69 -27.01 1.63
C HIS A 27 -4.06 -26.53 0.31
N CYS A 28 -3.91 -27.44 -0.65
CA CYS A 28 -3.37 -27.14 -1.98
C CYS A 28 -4.50 -26.96 -3.00
N VAL A 29 -4.40 -25.89 -3.79
CA VAL A 29 -5.29 -25.63 -4.94
C VAL A 29 -4.40 -25.51 -6.17
N SER A 30 -4.72 -26.26 -7.23
CA SER A 30 -4.01 -26.20 -8.51
C SER A 30 -4.92 -25.63 -9.60
N VAL A 31 -4.40 -24.72 -10.41
CA VAL A 31 -5.12 -24.03 -11.49
C VAL A 31 -4.24 -24.09 -12.74
N ARG A 32 -4.85 -24.32 -13.90
CA ARG A 32 -4.18 -24.24 -15.21
C ARG A 32 -4.54 -22.92 -15.87
N LEU A 33 -3.53 -22.25 -16.41
CA LEU A 33 -3.69 -20.98 -17.14
C LEU A 33 -3.25 -21.19 -18.58
N ASN A 34 -3.91 -20.52 -19.51
CA ASN A 34 -3.45 -20.38 -20.88
C ASN A 34 -2.27 -19.38 -20.95
N LYS A 35 -1.74 -19.15 -22.16
CA LYS A 35 -0.57 -18.28 -22.34
C LYS A 35 -0.86 -16.82 -21.98
N GLU A 36 -1.99 -16.29 -22.44
CA GLU A 36 -2.40 -14.90 -22.21
C GLU A 36 -2.68 -14.63 -20.72
N GLU A 37 -3.37 -15.55 -20.06
CA GLU A 37 -3.65 -15.51 -18.62
C GLU A 37 -2.37 -15.56 -17.78
N LEU A 38 -1.38 -16.35 -18.21
CA LEU A 38 -0.08 -16.43 -17.55
C LEU A 38 0.73 -15.13 -17.71
N GLU A 39 0.68 -14.50 -18.89
CA GLU A 39 1.31 -13.20 -19.14
C GLU A 39 0.69 -12.10 -18.27
N LEU A 40 -0.65 -12.05 -18.21
CA LEU A 40 -1.38 -11.13 -17.34
C LEU A 40 -0.99 -11.30 -15.87
N LEU A 41 -0.96 -12.55 -15.37
CA LEU A 41 -0.55 -12.85 -14.00
C LEU A 41 0.88 -12.36 -13.71
N ASN A 42 1.81 -12.52 -14.65
CA ASN A 42 3.19 -12.05 -14.48
C ASN A 42 3.28 -10.53 -14.47
N ALA A 43 2.46 -9.83 -15.25
CA ALA A 43 2.39 -8.36 -15.22
C ALA A 43 1.79 -7.85 -13.90
N SER A 44 0.71 -8.48 -13.41
CA SER A 44 0.01 -8.03 -12.20
C SER A 44 0.73 -8.36 -10.88
N ARG A 45 1.61 -9.38 -10.87
CA ARG A 45 2.25 -9.82 -9.61
C ARG A 45 3.38 -8.93 -9.11
N GLY A 46 4.01 -8.15 -10.00
CA GLY A 46 5.26 -7.45 -9.69
C GLY A 46 6.33 -8.42 -9.14
N ASP A 47 6.89 -8.09 -7.98
CA ASP A 47 7.95 -8.90 -7.36
C ASP A 47 7.46 -10.13 -6.57
N LYS A 48 6.14 -10.29 -6.39
CA LYS A 48 5.58 -11.37 -5.56
C LYS A 48 5.63 -12.72 -6.26
N ARG A 49 5.74 -13.80 -5.48
CA ARG A 49 5.64 -15.17 -6.01
C ARG A 49 4.23 -15.45 -6.51
N LYS A 50 4.07 -16.28 -7.56
CA LYS A 50 2.77 -16.57 -8.19
C LYS A 50 1.70 -17.03 -7.19
N GLY A 51 2.02 -18.01 -6.35
CA GLY A 51 1.08 -18.55 -5.36
C GLY A 51 0.74 -17.56 -4.23
N GLU A 52 1.70 -16.74 -3.82
CA GLU A 52 1.47 -15.68 -2.84
C GLU A 52 0.52 -14.62 -3.41
N TRP A 53 0.76 -14.17 -4.65
CA TRP A 53 -0.08 -13.18 -5.31
C TRP A 53 -1.50 -13.70 -5.54
N LEU A 54 -1.66 -14.93 -6.04
CA LEU A 54 -2.99 -15.56 -6.23
C LEU A 54 -3.78 -15.66 -4.94
N ARG A 55 -3.12 -16.03 -3.84
CA ARG A 55 -3.75 -16.05 -2.51
C ARG A 55 -4.21 -14.66 -2.09
N MET A 56 -3.36 -13.64 -2.28
CA MET A 56 -3.71 -12.26 -1.92
C MET A 56 -4.85 -11.72 -2.77
N ALA A 57 -4.88 -12.04 -4.07
CA ALA A 57 -5.95 -11.70 -4.99
C ALA A 57 -7.28 -12.36 -4.59
N SER A 58 -7.27 -13.68 -4.32
CA SER A 58 -8.46 -14.42 -3.91
C SER A 58 -9.03 -13.93 -2.57
N LEU A 59 -8.19 -13.51 -1.64
CA LEU A 59 -8.61 -12.98 -0.34
C LEU A 59 -8.95 -11.48 -0.37
N GLN A 60 -8.87 -10.82 -1.54
CA GLN A 60 -9.03 -9.36 -1.67
C GLN A 60 -8.09 -8.57 -0.74
N LYS A 61 -6.90 -9.12 -0.45
CA LYS A 61 -5.87 -8.51 0.40
C LYS A 61 -4.76 -7.84 -0.39
N LEU A 62 -4.92 -7.70 -1.70
CA LEU A 62 -3.96 -6.93 -2.50
C LEU A 62 -3.88 -5.52 -1.93
N PRO A 63 -2.66 -4.94 -1.78
CA PRO A 63 -2.55 -3.55 -1.38
C PRO A 63 -3.42 -2.73 -2.35
N PRO A 64 -4.34 -1.89 -1.84
CA PRO A 64 -5.21 -1.13 -2.71
C PRO A 64 -4.33 -0.29 -3.63
N ALA A 65 -4.46 -0.51 -4.94
CA ALA A 65 -3.80 0.33 -5.91
C ALA A 65 -4.38 1.73 -5.72
N ILE A 66 -3.53 2.68 -5.31
CA ILE A 66 -3.94 4.08 -5.16
C ILE A 66 -4.35 4.55 -6.55
N PRO A 67 -5.60 5.00 -6.76
CA PRO A 67 -6.03 5.53 -8.05
C PRO A 67 -5.09 6.65 -8.50
N ALA A 68 -4.75 6.69 -9.79
CA ALA A 68 -3.81 7.71 -10.31
C ALA A 68 -4.26 9.14 -9.98
N ILE A 69 -5.57 9.42 -9.98
CA ILE A 69 -6.16 10.69 -9.56
C ILE A 69 -5.76 11.09 -8.12
N ASN A 70 -5.60 10.12 -7.23
CA ASN A 70 -5.22 10.41 -5.85
C ASN A 70 -3.73 10.74 -5.74
N LEU A 71 -2.87 10.25 -6.64
CA LEU A 71 -1.44 10.55 -6.59
C LEU A 71 -1.14 12.03 -6.78
N GLU A 72 -1.76 12.65 -7.79
CA GLU A 72 -1.57 14.09 -8.09
C GLU A 72 -2.12 14.98 -6.96
N VAL A 73 -3.27 14.61 -6.41
CA VAL A 73 -3.88 15.31 -5.26
C VAL A 73 -3.00 15.20 -4.02
N TRP A 74 -2.44 14.02 -3.74
CA TRP A 74 -1.56 13.80 -2.59
C TRP A 74 -0.22 14.53 -2.73
N GLN A 75 0.33 14.63 -3.94
CA GLN A 75 1.54 15.43 -4.20
C GLN A 75 1.28 16.92 -3.95
N SER A 76 0.16 17.43 -4.46
CA SER A 76 -0.25 18.82 -4.25
C SER A 76 -0.45 19.13 -2.76
N LEU A 77 -1.13 18.25 -2.03
CA LEU A 77 -1.37 18.39 -0.59
C LEU A 77 -0.06 18.33 0.22
N THR A 78 0.85 17.44 -0.14
CA THR A 78 2.17 17.31 0.50
C THR A 78 2.98 18.61 0.34
N THR A 79 2.96 19.21 -0.85
CA THR A 79 3.64 20.48 -1.12
C THR A 79 3.09 21.60 -0.23
N ILE A 80 1.77 21.66 -0.06
CA ILE A 80 1.12 22.65 0.83
C ILE A 80 1.49 22.39 2.29
N SER A 81 1.49 21.13 2.73
CA SER A 81 1.90 20.75 4.10
C SER A 81 3.35 21.15 4.40
N GLN A 82 4.28 20.92 3.49
CA GLN A 82 5.68 21.35 3.65
C GLN A 82 5.81 22.86 3.78
N LYS A 83 5.05 23.63 2.98
CA LYS A 83 5.03 25.09 3.07
C LYS A 83 4.48 25.58 4.42
N LEU A 84 3.45 24.91 4.95
CA LEU A 84 2.89 25.22 6.27
C LEU A 84 3.86 24.88 7.39
N ASN A 85 4.54 23.73 7.34
CA ASN A 85 5.55 23.35 8.33
C ASN A 85 6.69 24.38 8.38
N LYS A 86 7.17 24.86 7.23
CA LYS A 86 8.17 25.94 7.18
C LYS A 86 7.68 27.24 7.83
N LEU A 87 6.38 27.55 7.72
CA LEU A 87 5.81 28.70 8.41
C LEU A 87 5.75 28.47 9.92
N ILE A 88 5.38 27.27 10.37
CA ILE A 88 5.38 26.91 11.79
C ILE A 88 6.80 27.03 12.35
N ASP A 89 7.79 26.41 11.71
CA ASP A 89 9.20 26.49 12.10
C ASP A 89 9.67 27.96 12.19
N HIS A 90 9.32 28.78 11.19
CA HIS A 90 9.64 30.21 11.20
C HIS A 90 9.02 30.95 12.38
N LEU A 91 7.74 30.66 12.70
CA LEU A 91 7.05 31.27 13.82
C LEU A 91 7.58 30.79 15.18
N ASP A 92 7.96 29.52 15.30
CA ASP A 92 8.51 28.93 16.53
C ASP A 92 9.92 29.44 16.82
N THR A 93 10.72 29.73 15.78
CA THR A 93 12.05 30.37 15.95
C THR A 93 11.96 31.85 16.33
N LYS A 94 10.78 32.45 16.25
CA LYS A 94 10.57 33.86 16.56
C LYS A 94 10.52 34.06 18.08
N SER A 95 11.05 35.17 18.58
CA SER A 95 11.05 35.43 20.02
C SER A 95 9.62 35.57 20.55
N SER A 96 9.38 35.03 21.74
CA SER A 96 8.05 34.88 22.37
C SER A 96 7.30 36.21 22.60
N ASN A 97 7.98 37.35 22.47
CA ASN A 97 7.41 38.68 22.70
C ASN A 97 7.21 39.50 21.41
N SER A 98 7.42 38.90 20.24
CA SER A 98 7.35 39.61 18.96
C SER A 98 6.00 39.39 18.26
N GLU A 99 5.34 40.49 17.91
CA GLU A 99 4.06 40.44 17.18
C GLU A 99 4.23 39.87 15.77
N LEU A 100 3.18 39.20 15.27
CA LEU A 100 3.15 38.69 13.92
C LEU A 100 3.24 39.84 12.91
N THR A 101 4.19 39.75 11.98
CA THR A 101 4.33 40.77 10.95
C THR A 101 3.20 40.66 9.93
N LYS A 102 2.83 41.77 9.29
CA LYS A 102 1.79 41.77 8.22
C LYS A 102 2.11 40.77 7.10
N THR A 103 3.40 40.54 6.82
CA THR A 103 3.91 39.58 5.85
C THR A 103 3.70 38.12 6.28
N GLU A 104 3.90 37.79 7.55
CA GLU A 104 3.62 36.45 8.09
C GLU A 104 2.12 36.15 8.04
N ILE A 105 1.29 37.10 8.48
CA ILE A 105 -0.18 36.98 8.42
C ILE A 105 -0.64 36.78 6.97
N PHE A 106 -0.05 37.50 6.01
CA PHE A 106 -0.34 37.32 4.59
C PHE A 106 0.08 35.93 4.09
N ALA A 107 1.27 35.47 4.46
CA ALA A 107 1.77 34.14 4.07
C ALA A 107 0.86 33.02 4.59
N VAL A 108 0.45 33.09 5.87
CA VAL A 108 -0.49 32.14 6.46
C VAL A 108 -1.84 32.16 5.74
N LYS A 109 -2.42 33.35 5.50
CA LYS A 109 -3.68 33.49 4.76
C LYS A 109 -3.59 32.90 3.34
N LYS A 110 -2.45 33.10 2.67
CA LYS A 110 -2.19 32.54 1.34
C LYS A 110 -2.16 31.01 1.37
N GLN A 111 -1.41 30.39 2.29
CA GLN A 111 -1.36 28.93 2.39
C GLN A 111 -2.71 28.30 2.74
N ILE A 112 -3.48 28.93 3.65
CA ILE A 112 -4.84 28.48 3.98
C ILE A 112 -5.76 28.55 2.76
N LYS A 113 -5.64 29.60 1.94
CA LYS A 113 -6.40 29.73 0.69
C LYS A 113 -6.01 28.65 -0.33
N GLU A 114 -4.72 28.39 -0.51
CA GLU A 114 -4.21 27.31 -1.38
C GLU A 114 -4.72 25.94 -0.91
N LEU A 115 -4.64 25.65 0.39
CA LEU A 115 -5.16 24.42 0.99
C LEU A 115 -6.66 24.25 0.73
N ARG A 116 -7.45 25.30 1.00
CA ARG A 116 -8.90 25.28 0.75
C ARG A 116 -9.20 24.99 -0.72
N SER A 117 -8.53 25.67 -1.64
CA SER A 117 -8.70 25.44 -3.07
C SER A 117 -8.40 23.98 -3.45
N CYS A 118 -7.33 23.40 -2.90
CA CYS A 118 -6.95 22.01 -3.18
C CYS A 118 -7.98 21.00 -2.64
N LEU A 119 -8.58 21.28 -1.49
CA LEU A 119 -9.59 20.40 -0.87
C LEU A 119 -10.98 20.55 -1.51
N THR A 120 -11.36 21.76 -1.95
CA THR A 120 -12.69 22.02 -2.54
C THR A 120 -12.74 21.86 -4.05
N ALA A 121 -11.60 21.86 -4.75
CA ALA A 121 -11.56 21.63 -6.21
C ALA A 121 -12.03 20.22 -6.60
N SER A 122 -12.11 19.27 -5.66
CA SER A 122 -12.53 17.89 -5.91
C SER A 122 -14.05 17.65 -5.88
N ALA A 123 -14.91 18.68 -5.74
CA ALA A 123 -16.36 18.53 -5.87
C ALA A 123 -16.99 19.74 -6.58
N PRO A 124 -17.77 19.50 -7.66
CA PRO A 124 -19.09 18.91 -7.48
C PRO A 124 -19.30 17.71 -8.41
N SER A 125 -19.24 16.49 -7.85
CA SER A 125 -19.95 15.36 -8.46
C SER A 125 -21.44 15.57 -8.15
N ILE A 126 -22.12 16.22 -9.09
CA ILE A 126 -23.57 16.42 -9.07
C ILE A 126 -24.26 15.04 -9.10
N ARG A 127 -25.31 14.96 -8.28
CA ARG A 127 -26.45 14.03 -8.22
C ARG A 127 -26.64 13.06 -9.38
#